data_AF-A0A528C6N2-F1
#
_entry.id   AF-A0A528C6N2-F1
#
_cell.length_a   1.000
_cell.length_b   1.000
_cell.length_c   1.000
_cell.angle_alpha   90.00
_cell.angle_beta   90.00
_cell.angle_gamma   90.00
#
_symmetry.space_group_name_H-M   'P 1'
#
loop_
_entity.id
_entity.type
_entity.pdbx_description
1 polymer ?
#
loop_
_entity_poly.entity_id
_entity_poly.type
_entity_poly.pdbx_seq_one_letter_code
_entity_poly.pdbx_strand_id
1 'polypeptide(L)'
;MSQSAPALASARFDADAEAKLSALRRTKFVATAALALCVLIFAVAKSFEGRFAWLGFVAAFAEAATIGGLADWYAVVALFRRPLGLPIPHTAIIPENQNRIADNLGRFIEVNFLAPEPVREKLAEVDFSALVADWLADQNRAADLSHFVGRLVPQTLAAVEQSGLRGFVTSRMLEQIEKVPLAPLAAELLSALT
;
A
#
# COMPACT_ATOMS: atom_id res chain seq x y z
N MET A 1 9.21 -31.52 10.45
CA MET A 1 8.51 -31.62 9.14
C MET A 1 7.97 -30.24 8.73
N SER A 2 8.83 -29.26 8.44
CA SER A 2 8.35 -27.92 8.05
C SER A 2 9.34 -27.22 7.11
N GLN A 3 9.37 -27.62 5.82
CA GLN A 3 10.12 -26.91 4.76
C GLN A 3 9.44 -26.95 3.37
N SER A 4 8.15 -27.31 3.27
CA SER A 4 7.46 -27.46 1.96
C SER A 4 6.72 -26.20 1.47
N ALA A 5 6.58 -25.16 2.29
CA ALA A 5 5.77 -23.98 1.97
C ALA A 5 6.41 -22.95 0.99
N PRO A 6 7.73 -22.65 1.01
CA PRO A 6 8.26 -21.56 0.19
C PRO A 6 8.35 -21.90 -1.32
N ALA A 7 8.61 -23.17 -1.66
CA ALA A 7 8.75 -23.61 -3.05
C ALA A 7 7.42 -23.65 -3.82
N LEU A 8 6.31 -23.94 -3.13
CA LEU A 8 4.97 -23.92 -3.73
C LEU A 8 4.49 -22.48 -4.01
N ALA A 9 4.86 -21.52 -3.16
CA ALA A 9 4.53 -20.12 -3.36
C ALA A 9 5.30 -19.52 -4.54
N SER A 10 6.63 -19.73 -4.63
CA SER A 10 7.44 -19.25 -5.75
C SER A 10 6.99 -19.84 -7.09
N ALA A 11 6.75 -21.15 -7.15
CA ALA A 11 6.27 -21.81 -8.37
C ALA A 11 4.90 -21.27 -8.83
N ARG A 12 4.03 -20.87 -7.89
CA ARG A 12 2.73 -20.25 -8.21
C ARG A 12 2.88 -18.82 -8.71
N PHE A 13 3.76 -18.02 -8.11
CA PHE A 13 4.08 -16.68 -8.59
C PHE A 13 4.67 -16.70 -10.00
N ASP A 14 5.58 -17.65 -10.27
CA ASP A 14 6.20 -17.83 -11.58
C ASP A 14 5.17 -18.27 -12.62
N ALA A 15 4.30 -19.24 -12.30
CA ALA A 15 3.21 -19.68 -13.17
C ALA A 15 2.20 -18.55 -13.47
N ASP A 16 1.83 -17.75 -12.47
CA ASP A 16 0.92 -16.61 -12.65
C ASP A 16 1.58 -15.49 -13.50
N ALA A 17 2.89 -15.28 -13.34
CA ALA A 17 3.66 -14.34 -14.15
C ALA A 17 3.75 -14.80 -15.62
N GLU A 18 4.05 -16.07 -15.86
CA GLU A 18 4.08 -16.66 -17.20
C GLU A 18 2.70 -16.60 -17.89
N ALA A 19 1.62 -16.89 -17.15
CA ALA A 19 0.26 -16.76 -17.64
C ALA A 19 -0.05 -15.30 -18.05
N LYS A 20 0.33 -14.32 -17.22
CA LYS A 20 0.18 -12.89 -17.56
C LYS A 20 1.01 -12.50 -18.78
N LEU A 21 2.26 -12.94 -18.87
CA LEU A 21 3.13 -12.62 -20.00
C LEU A 21 2.59 -13.21 -21.31
N SER A 22 2.09 -14.44 -21.30
CA SER A 22 1.48 -15.06 -22.48
C SER A 22 0.20 -14.32 -22.92
N ALA A 23 -0.65 -13.92 -21.97
CA ALA A 23 -1.83 -13.10 -22.25
C ALA A 23 -1.45 -11.74 -22.87
N LEU A 24 -0.43 -11.06 -22.33
CA LEU A 24 0.08 -9.79 -22.87
C LEU A 24 0.62 -9.94 -24.28
N ARG A 25 1.38 -11.01 -24.56
CA ARG A 25 1.89 -11.29 -25.91
C ARG A 25 0.76 -11.51 -26.91
N ARG A 26 -0.28 -12.26 -26.51
CA ARG A 26 -1.47 -12.48 -27.34
C ARG A 26 -2.20 -11.18 -27.64
N THR A 27 -2.47 -10.35 -26.63
CA THR A 27 -3.16 -9.06 -26.82
C THR A 27 -2.34 -8.12 -27.71
N LYS A 28 -1.02 -8.03 -27.50
CA LYS A 28 -0.14 -7.25 -28.38
C LYS A 28 -0.20 -7.75 -29.82
N PHE A 29 -0.12 -9.07 -30.03
CA PHE A 29 -0.21 -9.64 -31.36
C PHE A 29 -1.54 -9.32 -32.04
N VAL A 30 -2.66 -9.47 -31.32
CA VAL A 30 -4.00 -9.15 -31.85
C VAL A 30 -4.11 -7.66 -32.19
N ALA A 31 -3.64 -6.76 -31.32
CA ALA A 31 -3.66 -5.32 -31.56
C ALA A 31 -2.80 -4.94 -32.78
N THR A 32 -1.58 -5.48 -32.89
CA THR A 32 -0.69 -5.25 -34.04
C THR A 32 -1.26 -5.84 -35.33
N ALA A 33 -1.86 -7.04 -35.27
CA ALA A 33 -2.49 -7.67 -36.43
C ALA A 33 -3.72 -6.89 -36.89
N ALA A 34 -4.55 -6.39 -35.97
CA ALA A 34 -5.68 -5.53 -36.29
C ALA A 34 -5.22 -4.22 -36.96
N LEU A 35 -4.18 -3.57 -36.43
CA LEU A 35 -3.62 -2.37 -37.04
C LEU A 35 -3.05 -2.66 -38.45
N ALA A 36 -2.30 -3.75 -38.61
CA ALA A 36 -1.77 -4.16 -39.90
C ALA A 36 -2.88 -4.47 -40.91
N LEU A 37 -3.99 -5.07 -40.45
CA LEU A 37 -5.16 -5.32 -41.28
C LEU A 37 -5.82 -4.00 -41.72
N CYS A 38 -5.96 -3.02 -40.85
CA CYS A 38 -6.47 -1.69 -41.22
C CYS A 38 -5.60 -1.02 -42.29
N VAL A 39 -4.27 -1.08 -42.13
CA VAL A 39 -3.31 -0.56 -43.12
C VAL A 39 -3.45 -1.27 -44.47
N LEU A 40 -3.60 -2.60 -44.45
CA LEU A 40 -3.77 -3.40 -45.65
C LEU A 40 -5.09 -3.06 -46.36
N ILE A 41 -6.20 -2.99 -45.62
CA ILE A 41 -7.52 -2.60 -46.15
C ILE A 41 -7.44 -1.19 -46.75
N PHE A 42 -6.80 -0.25 -46.07
CA PHE A 42 -6.60 1.11 -46.57
C PHE A 42 -5.84 1.10 -47.91
N ALA A 43 -4.70 0.41 -47.99
CA ALA A 43 -3.88 0.35 -49.19
C ALA A 43 -4.62 -0.30 -50.37
N VAL A 44 -5.34 -1.41 -50.13
CA VAL A 44 -6.12 -2.10 -51.17
C VAL A 44 -7.31 -1.24 -51.61
N ALA A 45 -8.08 -0.69 -50.68
CA ALA A 45 -9.24 0.14 -51.00
C ALA A 45 -8.82 1.38 -51.80
N LYS A 46 -7.71 2.04 -51.43
CA LYS A 46 -7.15 3.17 -52.18
C LYS A 46 -6.67 2.79 -53.58
N SER A 47 -6.05 1.61 -53.74
CA SER A 47 -5.57 1.17 -55.06
C SER A 47 -6.70 0.88 -56.05
N PHE A 48 -7.88 0.47 -55.57
CA PHE A 48 -9.05 0.13 -56.40
C PHE A 48 -10.12 1.22 -56.45
N GLU A 49 -9.92 2.35 -55.76
CA GLU A 49 -10.86 3.48 -55.70
C GLU A 49 -11.23 4.01 -57.11
N GLY A 50 -10.29 3.98 -58.05
CA GLY A 50 -10.52 4.37 -59.45
C GLY A 50 -11.46 3.44 -60.25
N ARG A 51 -11.72 2.21 -59.78
CA ARG A 51 -12.65 1.26 -60.42
C ARG A 51 -14.01 1.19 -59.72
N PHE A 52 -14.05 1.44 -58.41
CA PHE A 52 -15.27 1.31 -57.61
C PHE A 52 -15.40 2.46 -56.61
N ALA A 53 -16.30 3.41 -56.89
CA ALA A 53 -16.47 4.61 -56.06
C ALA A 53 -16.83 4.33 -54.59
N TRP A 54 -17.50 3.21 -54.30
CA TRP A 54 -17.86 2.84 -52.93
C TRP A 54 -16.64 2.46 -52.06
N LEU A 55 -15.52 2.09 -52.67
CA LEU A 55 -14.28 1.80 -51.94
C LEU A 55 -13.66 3.04 -51.30
N GLY A 56 -14.02 4.25 -51.75
CA GLY A 56 -13.60 5.50 -51.10
C GLY A 56 -14.07 5.60 -49.65
N PHE A 57 -15.28 5.13 -49.33
CA PHE A 57 -15.79 5.08 -47.95
C PHE A 57 -15.01 4.09 -47.08
N VAL A 58 -14.66 2.94 -47.64
CA VAL A 58 -13.87 1.91 -46.94
C VAL A 58 -12.45 2.40 -46.70
N ALA A 59 -11.85 3.07 -47.70
CA ALA A 59 -10.54 3.69 -47.57
C ALA A 59 -10.53 4.75 -46.48
N ALA A 60 -11.51 5.67 -46.46
CA ALA A 60 -11.59 6.72 -45.45
C ALA A 60 -11.77 6.14 -44.03
N PHE A 61 -12.59 5.09 -43.87
CA PHE A 61 -12.75 4.41 -42.59
C PHE A 61 -11.45 3.72 -42.14
N ALA A 62 -10.77 3.01 -43.05
CA ALA A 62 -9.52 2.33 -42.75
C ALA A 62 -8.37 3.32 -42.47
N GLU A 63 -8.36 4.48 -43.13
CA GLU A 63 -7.45 5.59 -42.87
C GLU A 63 -7.65 6.13 -41.45
N ALA A 64 -8.89 6.44 -41.09
CA ALA A 64 -9.24 6.92 -39.75
C ALA A 64 -8.87 5.89 -38.66
N ALA A 65 -9.16 4.60 -38.89
CA ALA A 65 -8.80 3.54 -37.96
C ALA A 65 -7.27 3.39 -37.78
N THR A 66 -6.51 3.51 -38.88
CA THR A 66 -5.04 3.43 -38.86
C THR A 66 -4.43 4.60 -38.10
N ILE A 67 -4.85 5.83 -38.40
CA ILE A 67 -4.37 7.04 -37.72
C ILE A 67 -4.77 7.00 -36.24
N GLY A 68 -6.00 6.59 -35.93
CA GLY A 68 -6.47 6.43 -34.55
C GLY A 68 -5.63 5.44 -33.74
N GLY A 69 -5.31 4.28 -34.32
CA GLY A 69 -4.45 3.28 -33.68
C GLY A 69 -3.02 3.78 -33.44
N LEU A 70 -2.44 4.52 -34.39
CA LEU A 70 -1.13 5.14 -34.22
C LEU A 70 -1.13 6.25 -33.16
N ALA A 71 -2.21 7.04 -33.08
CA ALA A 71 -2.36 8.09 -32.08
C ALA A 71 -2.48 7.52 -30.66
N ASP A 72 -3.24 6.44 -30.48
CA ASP A 72 -3.36 5.74 -29.19
C ASP A 72 -1.99 5.19 -28.74
N TRP A 73 -1.25 4.54 -29.65
CA TRP A 73 0.11 4.09 -29.36
C TRP A 73 1.01 5.26 -28.92
N TYR A 74 0.97 6.38 -29.65
CA TYR A 74 1.74 7.57 -29.30
C TYR A 74 1.36 8.12 -27.92
N ALA A 75 0.06 8.20 -27.60
CA ALA A 75 -0.42 8.74 -26.33
C ALA A 75 0.09 7.92 -25.13
N VAL A 76 -0.03 6.60 -25.19
CA VAL A 76 0.46 5.71 -24.12
C VAL A 76 1.98 5.80 -24.01
N VAL A 77 2.70 5.77 -25.13
CA VAL A 77 4.17 5.89 -25.11
C VAL A 77 4.58 7.23 -24.54
N ALA A 78 3.98 8.35 -24.97
CA ALA A 78 4.28 9.70 -24.50
C ALA A 78 3.97 9.91 -23.01
N LEU A 79 3.04 9.13 -22.44
CA LEU A 79 2.79 9.16 -21.00
C LEU A 79 3.98 8.62 -20.19
N PHE A 80 4.60 7.53 -20.66
CA PHE A 80 5.63 6.80 -19.91
C PHE A 80 7.07 7.02 -20.39
N ARG A 81 7.28 7.32 -21.67
CA ARG A 81 8.59 7.36 -22.33
C ARG A 81 8.59 8.39 -23.47
N ARG A 82 9.76 8.65 -24.04
CA ARG A 82 9.89 9.48 -25.25
C ARG A 82 9.65 8.61 -26.49
N PRO A 83 8.64 8.91 -27.33
CA PRO A 83 8.40 8.13 -28.55
C PRO A 83 9.62 8.22 -29.47
N LEU A 84 10.04 7.07 -30.01
CA LEU A 84 11.23 6.91 -30.86
C LEU A 84 12.57 7.40 -30.24
N GLY A 85 12.61 7.69 -28.93
CA GLY A 85 13.80 8.20 -28.25
C GLY A 85 14.16 9.65 -28.57
N LEU A 86 13.32 10.38 -29.30
CA LEU A 86 13.56 11.77 -29.68
C LEU A 86 13.25 12.73 -28.51
N PRO A 87 14.02 13.83 -28.33
CA PRO A 87 13.77 14.82 -27.29
C PRO A 87 12.61 15.76 -27.67
N ILE A 88 11.41 15.20 -27.80
CA ILE A 88 10.19 15.96 -28.10
C ILE A 88 9.71 16.62 -26.78
N PRO A 89 9.46 17.95 -26.77
CA PRO A 89 8.95 18.63 -25.58
C PRO A 89 7.58 18.06 -25.18
N HIS A 90 7.27 18.08 -23.87
CA HIS A 90 6.00 17.60 -23.31
C HIS A 90 5.68 16.10 -23.55
N THR A 91 6.70 15.25 -23.68
CA THR A 91 6.58 13.77 -23.67
C THR A 91 7.22 13.20 -22.40
N ALA A 92 7.06 11.90 -22.15
CA ALA A 92 7.39 11.27 -20.87
C ALA A 92 6.75 12.01 -19.68
N ILE A 93 5.44 12.28 -19.78
CA ILE A 93 4.70 13.13 -18.84
C ILE A 93 4.83 12.64 -17.39
N ILE A 94 4.73 11.33 -17.16
CA ILE A 94 4.84 10.75 -15.81
C ILE A 94 6.26 10.92 -15.24
N PRO A 95 7.34 10.46 -15.92
CA PRO A 95 8.70 10.71 -15.44
C PRO A 95 9.01 12.18 -15.14
N GLU A 96 8.60 13.09 -16.01
CA GLU A 96 8.88 14.53 -15.87
C GLU A 96 8.14 15.17 -14.68
N ASN A 97 6.97 14.62 -14.31
CA ASN A 97 6.13 15.13 -13.23
C ASN A 97 6.12 14.27 -11.96
N GLN A 98 7.06 13.33 -11.81
CA GLN A 98 7.03 12.35 -10.73
C GLN A 98 6.94 12.99 -9.34
N ASN A 99 7.72 14.05 -9.08
CA ASN A 99 7.71 14.76 -7.79
C ASN A 99 6.33 15.35 -7.49
N ARG A 100 5.74 16.07 -8.45
CA ARG A 100 4.41 16.66 -8.33
C ARG A 100 3.33 15.60 -8.10
N ILE A 101 3.45 14.44 -8.76
CA ILE A 101 2.51 13.32 -8.59
C ILE A 101 2.66 12.73 -7.17
N ALA A 102 3.89 12.54 -6.70
CA ALA A 102 4.18 12.02 -5.37
C ALA A 102 3.63 12.94 -4.26
N ASP A 103 3.85 14.26 -4.37
CA ASP A 103 3.34 15.23 -3.39
C ASP A 103 1.81 15.21 -3.30
N ASN A 104 1.13 15.16 -4.45
CA ASN A 104 -0.33 15.09 -4.49
C ASN A 104 -0.86 13.77 -3.94
N LEU A 105 -0.21 12.65 -4.23
CA LEU A 105 -0.57 11.35 -3.68
C LEU A 105 -0.35 11.30 -2.16
N GLY A 106 0.74 11.89 -1.67
CA GLY A 106 1.02 12.03 -0.24
C GLY A 106 -0.09 12.79 0.47
N ARG A 107 -0.45 13.98 -0.04
CA ARG A 107 -1.57 14.77 0.50
C ARG A 107 -2.90 14.01 0.45
N PHE A 108 -3.15 13.26 -0.62
CA PHE A 108 -4.36 12.44 -0.73
C PHE A 108 -4.42 11.37 0.37
N ILE A 109 -3.31 10.66 0.62
CA ILE A 109 -3.21 9.66 1.68
C ILE A 109 -3.38 10.33 3.06
N GLU A 110 -2.73 11.47 3.27
CA GLU A 110 -2.85 12.25 4.50
C GLU A 110 -4.30 12.60 4.82
N VAL A 111 -5.02 13.18 3.85
CA VAL A 111 -6.39 13.67 4.03
C VAL A 111 -7.41 12.55 4.12
N ASN A 112 -7.26 11.46 3.35
CA ASN A 112 -8.29 10.43 3.26
C ASN A 112 -8.06 9.25 4.21
N PHE A 113 -6.81 8.93 4.54
CA PHE A 113 -6.45 7.75 5.33
C PHE A 113 -5.81 8.07 6.67
N LEU A 114 -5.10 9.20 6.78
CA LEU A 114 -4.43 9.62 8.03
C LEU A 114 -5.15 10.76 8.74
N ALA A 115 -6.35 11.14 8.30
CA ALA A 115 -7.14 12.13 9.00
C ALA A 115 -7.50 11.63 10.42
N PRO A 116 -7.51 12.52 11.43
CA PRO A 116 -7.70 12.13 12.83
C PRO A 116 -8.97 11.31 13.09
N GLU A 117 -10.05 11.63 12.38
CA GLU A 117 -11.35 10.95 12.53
C GLU A 117 -11.32 9.50 11.97
N PRO A 118 -10.96 9.25 10.69
CA PRO A 118 -10.79 7.88 10.19
C PRO A 118 -9.80 7.02 11.00
N VAL A 119 -8.70 7.63 11.45
CA VAL A 119 -7.69 6.92 12.27
C VAL A 119 -8.28 6.54 13.63
N ARG A 120 -9.00 7.46 14.28
CA ARG A 120 -9.67 7.18 15.56
C ARG A 120 -10.73 6.08 15.41
N GLU A 121 -11.52 6.12 14.35
CA GLU A 121 -12.52 5.09 14.06
C GLU A 121 -11.87 3.71 13.88
N LYS A 122 -10.75 3.62 13.14
CA LYS A 122 -9.99 2.38 13.02
C LYS A 122 -9.28 1.93 14.29
N LEU A 123 -8.80 2.86 15.12
CA LEU A 123 -8.25 2.50 16.43
C LEU A 123 -9.32 1.99 17.38
N ALA A 124 -10.56 2.49 17.29
CA ALA A 124 -11.67 2.02 18.11
C ALA A 124 -12.12 0.60 17.76
N GLU A 125 -11.88 0.15 16.52
CA GLU A 125 -12.11 -1.25 16.11
C GLU A 125 -11.07 -2.23 16.67
N VAL A 126 -9.91 -1.74 17.15
CA VAL A 126 -8.84 -2.57 17.69
C VAL A 126 -8.97 -2.69 19.21
N ASP A 127 -9.22 -3.89 19.70
CA ASP A 127 -9.16 -4.18 21.13
C ASP A 127 -7.68 -4.34 21.57
N PHE A 128 -7.05 -3.21 21.89
CA PHE A 128 -5.69 -3.18 22.41
C PHE A 128 -5.56 -3.94 23.74
N SER A 129 -6.61 -3.98 24.55
CA SER A 129 -6.58 -4.68 25.84
C SER A 129 -6.50 -6.19 25.62
N ALA A 130 -7.30 -6.72 24.69
CA ALA A 130 -7.21 -8.12 24.27
C ALA A 130 -5.86 -8.44 23.64
N LEU A 131 -5.32 -7.55 22.80
CA LEU A 131 -4.01 -7.75 22.17
C LEU A 131 -2.88 -7.85 23.21
N VAL A 132 -2.90 -6.96 24.21
CA VAL A 132 -1.94 -6.95 25.31
C VAL A 132 -2.14 -8.15 26.22
N ALA A 133 -3.39 -8.52 26.52
CA ALA A 133 -3.71 -9.70 27.32
C ALA A 133 -3.22 -10.99 26.65
N ASP A 134 -3.43 -11.14 25.34
CA ASP A 134 -3.00 -12.29 24.57
C ASP A 134 -1.46 -12.34 24.46
N TRP A 135 -0.82 -11.18 24.30
CA TRP A 135 0.64 -11.08 24.34
C TRP A 135 1.22 -11.44 25.71
N LEU A 136 0.56 -11.04 26.80
CA LEU A 136 0.94 -11.39 28.18
C LEU A 136 0.59 -12.84 28.55
N ALA A 137 -0.39 -13.47 27.89
CA ALA A 137 -0.72 -14.87 28.09
C ALA A 137 0.37 -15.82 27.55
N ASP A 138 1.23 -15.34 26.64
CA ASP A 138 2.41 -16.05 26.17
C ASP A 138 3.51 -16.02 27.25
N GLN A 139 3.74 -17.18 27.89
CA GLN A 139 4.71 -17.33 28.99
C GLN A 139 6.13 -16.87 28.63
N ASN A 140 6.57 -17.02 27.38
CA ASN A 140 7.89 -16.55 26.98
C ASN A 140 7.96 -15.01 26.97
N ARG A 141 6.92 -14.33 26.47
CA ARG A 141 6.88 -12.86 26.41
C ARG A 141 6.69 -12.23 27.78
N ALA A 142 5.88 -12.86 28.63
CA ALA A 142 5.72 -12.47 30.03
C ALA A 142 7.03 -12.61 30.83
N ALA A 143 7.81 -13.66 30.56
CA ALA A 143 9.13 -13.85 31.17
C ALA A 143 10.12 -12.76 30.72
N ASP A 144 10.16 -12.45 29.43
CA ASP A 144 11.00 -11.37 28.90
C ASP A 144 10.65 -10.00 29.51
N LEU A 145 9.35 -9.70 29.64
CA LEU A 145 8.89 -8.48 30.30
C LEU A 145 9.30 -8.45 31.77
N SER A 146 9.15 -9.58 32.47
CA SER A 146 9.51 -9.69 33.89
C SER A 146 11.02 -9.51 34.11
N HIS A 147 11.85 -10.05 33.22
CA HIS A 147 13.30 -9.81 33.24
C HIS A 147 13.65 -8.36 32.95
N PHE A 148 12.97 -7.73 31.99
CA PHE A 148 13.16 -6.31 31.66
C PHE A 148 12.79 -5.40 32.83
N VAL A 149 11.62 -5.61 33.44
CA VAL A 149 11.15 -4.87 34.62
C VAL A 149 12.08 -5.13 35.80
N GLY A 150 12.46 -6.38 36.05
CA GLY A 150 13.37 -6.76 37.12
C GLY A 150 14.77 -6.13 37.00
N ARG A 151 15.20 -5.76 35.78
CA ARG A 151 16.45 -5.04 35.56
C ARG A 151 16.28 -3.52 35.70
N LEU A 152 15.18 -2.96 35.20
CA LEU A 152 14.98 -1.51 35.16
C LEU A 152 14.52 -0.93 36.48
N VAL A 153 13.63 -1.60 37.22
CA VAL A 153 13.07 -1.08 38.48
C VAL A 153 14.16 -0.79 39.53
N PRO A 154 15.14 -1.69 39.77
CA PRO A 154 16.21 -1.39 40.70
C PRO A 154 17.10 -0.23 40.23
N GLN A 155 17.33 -0.11 38.92
CA GLN A 155 18.16 0.94 38.34
C GLN A 155 17.49 2.31 38.46
N THR A 156 16.19 2.40 38.19
CA THR A 156 15.44 3.66 38.36
C THR A 156 15.30 4.03 39.82
N LEU A 157 15.08 3.07 40.71
CA LEU A 157 15.01 3.31 42.15
C LEU A 157 16.35 3.82 42.70
N ALA A 158 17.46 3.21 42.29
CA ALA A 158 18.80 3.66 42.67
C ALA A 158 19.11 5.07 42.12
N ALA A 159 18.67 5.37 40.89
CA ALA A 159 18.84 6.69 40.29
C ALA A 159 18.04 7.77 41.04
N VAL A 160 16.79 7.49 41.45
CA VAL A 160 15.96 8.39 42.24
C VAL A 160 16.53 8.62 43.64
N GLU A 161 17.10 7.58 44.25
CA GLU A 161 17.74 7.65 45.56
C GLU A 161 19.02 8.50 45.51
N GLN A 162 19.83 8.35 44.45
CA GLN A 162 21.05 9.15 44.24
C GLN A 162 20.77 10.60 43.83
N SER A 163 19.69 10.87 43.09
CA SER A 163 19.35 12.22 42.64
C SER A 163 18.70 13.08 43.72
N GLY A 164 18.44 12.54 44.91
CA GLY A 164 17.77 13.24 46.01
C GLY A 164 16.27 13.48 45.81
N LEU A 165 15.64 12.88 44.80
CA LEU A 165 14.21 13.07 44.49
C LEU A 165 13.27 12.27 45.40
N ARG A 166 13.80 11.55 46.39
CA ARG A 166 13.06 10.66 47.29
C ARG A 166 11.82 11.33 47.89
N GLY A 167 11.98 12.53 48.46
CA GLY A 167 10.86 13.26 49.08
C GLY A 167 9.77 13.69 48.10
N PHE A 168 10.13 14.02 46.87
CA PHE A 168 9.20 14.39 45.80
C PHE A 168 8.41 13.19 45.29
N VAL A 169 9.05 12.03 45.15
CA VAL A 169 8.37 10.79 44.75
C VAL A 169 7.43 10.31 45.84
N THR A 170 7.88 10.32 47.11
CA THR A 170 7.07 9.90 48.25
C THR A 170 5.84 10.79 48.42
N SER A 171 5.97 12.12 48.32
CA SER A 171 4.83 13.03 48.43
C SER A 171 3.82 12.84 47.30
N ARG A 172 4.28 12.63 46.06
CA ARG A 172 3.40 12.34 44.92
C ARG A 172 2.70 10.99 45.02
N MET A 173 3.38 9.97 45.55
CA MET A 173 2.75 8.67 45.78
C MET A 173 1.69 8.76 46.89
N LEU A 174 1.98 9.46 47.99
CA LEU A 174 1.01 9.70 49.06
C LEU A 174 -0.23 10.45 48.56
N GLU A 175 -0.05 11.55 47.82
CA GLU A 175 -1.18 12.29 47.23
C GLU A 175 -2.02 11.44 46.25
N GLN A 176 -1.38 10.52 45.53
CA GLN A 176 -2.09 9.67 44.58
C GLN A 176 -2.81 8.51 45.27
N ILE A 177 -2.20 7.93 46.32
CA ILE A 177 -2.81 6.88 47.16
C ILE A 177 -4.01 7.45 47.93
N GLU A 178 -3.93 8.69 48.41
CA GLU A 178 -5.02 9.35 49.11
C GLU A 178 -6.23 9.62 48.20
N LYS A 179 -6.00 9.79 46.89
CA LYS A 179 -7.07 9.95 45.89
C LYS A 179 -7.72 8.64 45.47
N VAL A 180 -7.09 7.50 45.76
CA VAL A 180 -7.69 6.18 45.52
C VAL A 180 -8.57 5.87 46.73
N PRO A 181 -9.89 5.69 46.57
CA PRO A 181 -10.75 5.30 47.68
C PRO A 181 -10.37 3.87 48.09
N LEU A 182 -9.51 3.76 49.11
CA LEU A 182 -9.07 2.49 49.69
C LEU A 182 -10.22 1.76 50.39
N ALA A 183 -11.27 2.49 50.79
CA ALA A 183 -12.45 1.96 51.45
C ALA A 183 -13.20 0.88 50.63
N PRO A 184 -13.58 1.09 49.35
CA PRO A 184 -14.22 0.07 48.53
C PRO A 184 -13.34 -1.15 48.25
N LEU A 185 -12.02 -0.98 48.03
CA LEU A 185 -11.10 -2.11 47.82
C LEU A 185 -10.92 -2.96 49.07
N ALA A 186 -10.79 -2.32 50.23
CA ALA A 186 -10.74 -3.02 51.52
C ALA A 186 -12.06 -3.71 51.83
N ALA A 187 -13.20 -3.11 51.47
CA ALA A 187 -14.51 -3.70 51.60
C ALA A 187 -14.68 -4.93 50.69
N GLU A 188 -14.24 -4.87 49.43
CA GLU A 188 -14.25 -6.01 48.50
C GLU A 188 -13.40 -7.17 49.00
N LEU A 189 -12.18 -6.90 49.49
CA LEU A 189 -11.30 -7.95 50.03
C LEU A 189 -11.84 -8.55 51.33
N LEU A 190 -12.43 -7.74 52.21
CA LEU A 190 -13.03 -8.23 53.45
C LEU A 190 -14.29 -9.07 53.16
N SER A 191 -15.08 -8.69 52.15
CA SER A 191 -16.25 -9.44 51.68
C SER A 191 -15.90 -10.72 50.92
N ALA A 192 -14.70 -10.81 50.35
CA ALA A 192 -14.21 -12.01 49.70
C ALA A 192 -13.63 -13.03 50.71
N LEU A 193 -13.25 -12.57 51.92
CA LEU A 193 -12.65 -13.36 52.99
C LEU A 193 -13.62 -13.73 54.13
N THR A 194 -14.77 -13.06 54.22
CA THR A 194 -15.85 -13.33 55.21
C THR A 194 -17.12 -13.71 54.48
#